data_AF-I3D047-F1
#
_entry.id   AF-I3D047-F1
#
_cell.length_a   1.000
_cell.length_b   1.000
_cell.length_c   1.000
_cell.angle_alpha   90.00
_cell.angle_beta   90.00
_cell.angle_gamma   90.00
#
_symmetry.space_group_name_H-M   'P 1'
#
loop_
_entity.id
_entity.type
_entity.pdbx_description
1 polymer ?
#
loop_
_entity_poly.entity_id
_entity_poly.type
_entity_poly.pdbx_seq_one_letter_code
_entity_poly.pdbx_strand_id
1 'polypeptide(L)' 'MRIDSCRKCGIELCILKYCHGCGQPIQFECKKCQKLTDEQIHFQCMYKPPLLLVS' A
#
# COMPACT_ATOMS: atom_id res chain seq x y z
N MET A 1 -13.03 -3.15 9.57
CA MET A 1 -11.84 -3.14 8.69
C MET A 1 -11.93 -4.36 7.80
N ARG A 2 -11.87 -4.20 6.48
CA ARG A 2 -11.83 -5.35 5.55
C ARG A 2 -10.37 -5.83 5.55
N ILE A 3 -10.16 -7.06 5.99
CA ILE A 3 -8.83 -7.69 6.00
C ILE A 3 -8.66 -8.34 4.63
N ASP A 4 -7.67 -7.88 3.87
CA ASP A 4 -7.36 -8.49 2.58
C ASP A 4 -6.55 -9.78 2.79
N SER A 5 -7.06 -10.89 2.26
CA SER A 5 -6.43 -12.21 2.35
C SER A 5 -5.80 -12.62 1.02
N CYS A 6 -4.70 -13.35 1.09
CA CYS A 6 -4.03 -13.92 -0.07
C CYS A 6 -4.95 -14.89 -0.80
N ARG A 7 -5.28 -14.59 -2.05
CA ARG A 7 -6.16 -15.44 -2.88
C ARG A 7 -5.63 -16.87 -3.10
N LYS A 8 -4.34 -17.10 -2.90
CA LYS A 8 -3.72 -18.43 -3.05
C LYS A 8 -3.80 -19.28 -1.78
N CYS A 9 -3.58 -18.69 -0.60
CA CYS A 9 -3.43 -19.46 0.64
C CYS A 9 -4.38 -19.05 1.77
N GLY A 10 -5.23 -18.05 1.56
CA GLY A 10 -6.23 -17.58 2.52
C GLY A 10 -5.68 -16.75 3.69
N ILE A 11 -4.36 -16.70 3.87
CA ILE A 11 -3.72 -15.95 4.97
C ILE A 11 -3.80 -14.45 4.71
N GLU A 12 -3.99 -13.70 5.78
CA GLU A 12 -3.95 -12.24 5.83
C GLU A 12 -2.71 -11.67 5.13
N LEU A 13 -2.91 -10.62 4.34
CA LEU A 13 -1.84 -9.88 3.71
C LEU A 13 -1.30 -8.82 4.68
N CYS A 14 0.03 -8.74 4.78
CA CYS A 14 0.69 -7.72 5.57
C CYS A 14 0.95 -6.48 4.71
N ILE A 15 0.87 -5.29 5.31
CA ILE A 15 1.18 -4.04 4.61
C ILE A 15 2.69 -4.00 4.32
N LEU A 16 3.04 -3.76 3.05
CA LEU A 16 4.42 -3.59 2.60
C LEU A 16 4.77 -2.12 2.38
N LYS A 17 3.88 -1.36 1.74
CA LYS A 17 4.12 0.05 1.42
C LYS A 17 2.90 0.92 1.75
N TYR A 18 3.20 2.15 2.13
CA TYR A 18 2.23 3.20 2.37
C TYR A 18 2.40 4.33 1.35
N CYS A 19 1.29 4.97 0.99
CA CYS A 19 1.28 6.16 0.16
C CYS A 19 1.93 7.32 0.92
N HIS A 20 2.93 7.98 0.32
CA HIS A 20 3.55 9.17 0.92
C HIS A 20 2.58 10.35 1.07
N GLY A 21 1.57 10.48 0.20
CA GLY A 21 0.67 11.63 0.18
C GLY A 21 -0.49 11.59 1.19
N CYS A 22 -0.91 10.39 1.61
CA CYS A 22 -2.03 10.20 2.54
C CYS A 22 -1.79 9.18 3.66
N GLY A 23 -0.67 8.46 3.66
CA GLY A 23 -0.34 7.45 4.67
C GLY A 23 -1.17 6.16 4.58
N GLN A 24 -2.03 6.01 3.56
CA GLN A 24 -2.82 4.79 3.38
C GLN A 24 -1.99 3.67 2.72
N PRO A 25 -2.21 2.40 3.07
CA PRO A 25 -1.48 1.29 2.47
C PRO A 25 -1.77 1.17 0.97
N ILE A 26 -0.71 1.01 0.18
CA ILE A 26 -0.79 0.91 -1.29
C ILE A 26 -0.29 -0.42 -1.83
N GLN A 27 0.47 -1.17 -1.04
CA GLN A 27 0.96 -2.48 -1.45
C GLN A 27 1.00 -3.43 -0.26
N PHE A 28 0.67 -4.68 -0.52
CA PHE A 28 0.62 -5.72 0.49
C PHE A 28 1.45 -6.94 0.06
N GLU A 29 1.84 -7.74 1.04
CA GLU A 29 2.62 -8.96 0.86
C GLU A 29 1.97 -10.12 1.61
N CYS A 30 1.90 -11.29 0.96
CA CYS A 30 1.65 -12.54 1.65
C CYS A 30 2.96 -13.14 2.17
N LYS A 31 3.21 -13.08 3.49
CA LYS A 31 4.43 -13.65 4.10
C LYS A 31 4.61 -15.16 3.85
N LYS A 32 3.51 -15.91 3.71
CA LYS A 32 3.57 -17.36 3.42
C LYS A 32 3.90 -17.67 1.97
N CYS A 33 3.29 -16.95 1.03
CA CYS A 33 3.49 -17.18 -0.40
C CYS A 33 4.68 -16.38 -0.96
N GLN A 34 5.23 -15.43 -0.20
CA GLN A 34 6.24 -14.46 -0.63
C GLN A 34 5.83 -13.76 -1.94
N LYS A 35 4.54 -13.43 -2.03
CA LYS A 35 3.95 -12.76 -3.20
C LYS A 35 3.44 -11.39 -2.82
N LEU A 36 3.72 -10.43 -3.70
CA LEU A 36 3.29 -9.05 -3.60
C LEU A 36 1.98 -8.84 -4.36
N THR A 37 1.14 -7.96 -3.84
CA THR A 37 0.04 -7.39 -4.62
C THR A 37 0.58 -6.33 -5.57
N ASP A 38 -0.22 -6.00 -6.58
CA ASP A 38 0.02 -4.81 -7.38
C ASP A 38 0.03 -3.55 -6.51
N GLU A 39 0.80 -2.55 -6.91
CA GLU A 39 0.90 -1.29 -6.19
C GLU A 39 -0.27 -0.39 -6.58
N GLN A 40 -1.08 0.01 -5.60
CA GLN A 40 -2.20 0.91 -5.82
C GLN A 40 -1.71 2.35 -5.92
N ILE A 41 -2.17 3.04 -6.96
CA ILE A 41 -1.85 4.45 -7.16
C ILE A 41 -3.05 5.29 -6.76
N HIS A 42 -2.88 6.12 -5.72
CA HIS A 42 -3.85 7.15 -5.39
C HIS A 42 -3.60 8.36 -6.28
N PHE A 43 -4.35 8.48 -7.38
CA PHE A 43 -4.22 9.61 -8.31
C PHE A 43 -4.28 10.97 -7.60
N GLN A 44 -5.14 11.12 -6.59
CA GLN A 44 -5.24 12.35 -5.81
C GLN A 44 -3.97 12.67 -5.00
N CYS A 45 -3.14 11.68 -4.67
CA CYS A 45 -1.88 11.86 -3.96
C CYS A 45 -0.69 12.11 -4.89
N MET A 46 -0.79 11.73 -6.18
CA MET A 46 0.24 11.97 -7.19
C MET A 46 0.41 13.46 -7.51
N TYR A 47 -0.64 14.26 -7.32
CA TYR A 47 -0.63 15.70 -7.57
C TYR A 47 -0.27 16.55 -6.35
N LYS A 48 0.06 15.95 -5.20
CA LYS A 48 0.65 16.74 -4.12
C LYS A 48 2.11 17.02 -4.51
N PRO A 49 2.47 18.26 -4.89
CA PRO A 49 3.89 18.58 -4.99
C PRO A 49 4.54 18.25 -3.64
N PRO A 50 5.83 17.86 -3.61
CA PRO A 50 6.55 17.86 -2.35
C PRO A 50 6.30 19.22 -1.73
N LEU A 51 5.74 19.25 -0.52
CA LEU A 51 5.70 20.46 0.28
C LEU A 51 7.17 20.82 0.52
N LEU A 52 7.73 21.58 -0.42
CA LEU A 52 9.01 22.22 -0.27
C LEU A 52 8.84 23.14 0.94
N LEU A 53 9.42 22.67 2.04
CA LEU A 53 9.93 23.44 3.16
C LEU A 53 9.96 24.94 2.86
N VAL A 54 8.93 25.66 3.29
CA VAL A 54 9.07 27.07 3.65
C VAL A 54 9.64 27.06 5.07
N SER A 55 10.97 27.18 5.13
CA SER A 55 11.74 27.57 6.32
C SER A 55 12.09 29.04 6.21
#